data_AF-A0A920FY05-F1
#
_entry.id   AF-A0A920FY05-F1
#
_cell.length_a   1.000
_cell.length_b   1.000
_cell.length_c   1.000
_cell.angle_alpha   90.00
_cell.angle_beta   90.00
_cell.angle_gamma   90.00
#
_symmetry.space_group_name_H-M   'P 1'
#
loop_
_entity.id
_entity.type
_entity.pdbx_description
1 polymer ?
#
loop_
_entity_poly.entity_id
_entity_poly.type
_entity_poly.pdbx_seq_one_letter_code
_entity_poly.pdbx_strand_id
1 'polypeptide(L)'
;MVLLGGTGNNYGAILGGFVVWFIWIQSAPFALLVINIFTNHLDETNYIKEHLLNSVPYFRYLMMGLGLLLVMRYRPKGLLPEKIIKN
;
A
#
# COMPACT_ATOMS: atom_id res chain seq x y z
N MET A 1 -0.12 3.20 -11.57
CA MET A 1 -0.30 1.79 -12.00
C MET A 1 0.83 1.35 -12.91
N VAL A 2 1.08 2.05 -14.02
CA VAL A 2 2.19 1.77 -14.95
C VAL A 2 3.58 1.82 -14.29
N LEU A 3 3.78 2.73 -13.33
CA LEU A 3 5.01 2.84 -12.52
C LEU A 3 5.30 1.58 -11.66
N LEU A 4 4.23 0.89 -11.22
CA LEU A 4 4.31 -0.34 -10.43
C LEU A 4 4.33 -1.59 -11.33
N GLY A 5 3.54 -1.56 -12.40
CA GLY A 5 3.32 -2.67 -13.31
C GLY A 5 4.38 -2.88 -14.38
N GLY A 6 5.05 -1.80 -14.79
CA GLY A 6 5.94 -1.75 -15.96
C GLY A 6 5.31 -0.95 -17.11
N THR A 7 6.11 -0.12 -17.77
CA THR A 7 5.67 0.78 -18.86
C THR A 7 5.50 0.11 -20.21
N GLY A 8 6.10 -1.08 -20.40
CA GLY A 8 6.15 -1.78 -21.68
C GLY A 8 5.10 -2.89 -21.87
N ASN A 9 4.16 -3.11 -20.94
CA ASN A 9 3.19 -4.20 -21.07
C ASN A 9 1.84 -3.91 -20.40
N ASN A 10 0.74 -4.14 -21.14
CA ASN A 10 -0.63 -4.01 -20.66
C ASN A 10 -0.93 -4.94 -19.48
N TYR A 11 -0.40 -6.17 -19.47
CA TYR A 11 -0.58 -7.10 -18.34
C TYR A 11 0.08 -6.58 -17.06
N GLY A 12 1.27 -5.99 -17.19
CA GLY A 12 1.98 -5.34 -16.09
C GLY A 12 1.15 -4.19 -15.53
N ALA A 13 0.63 -3.31 -16.40
CA ALA A 13 -0.19 -2.18 -15.98
C ALA A 13 -1.48 -2.60 -15.23
N ILE A 14 -2.17 -3.66 -15.68
CA ILE A 14 -3.36 -4.21 -15.01
C ILE A 14 -3.00 -4.74 -13.62
N LEU A 15 -1.93 -5.54 -13.52
CA LEU A 15 -1.49 -6.10 -12.24
C LEU A 15 -1.01 -4.99 -11.29
N GLY A 16 -0.27 -4.01 -11.79
CA GLY A 16 0.12 -2.83 -11.04
C GLY A 16 -1.08 -2.02 -10.56
N GLY A 17 -2.17 -1.99 -11.33
CA GLY A 17 -3.43 -1.39 -10.92
C GLY A 17 -4.13 -2.13 -9.80
N PHE A 18 -4.21 -3.45 -9.93
CA PHE A 18 -4.75 -4.31 -8.89
C PHE A 18 -4.00 -4.16 -7.57
N VAL A 19 -2.67 -4.10 -7.59
CA VAL A 19 -1.85 -3.93 -6.38
C VAL A 19 -2.12 -2.58 -5.70
N VAL A 20 -2.17 -1.48 -6.45
CA VAL A 20 -2.49 -0.15 -5.89
C VAL A 20 -3.87 -0.18 -5.24
N TRP A 21 -4.87 -0.69 -5.96
CA TRP A 21 -6.23 -0.81 -5.46
C TRP A 21 -6.31 -1.69 -4.20
N PHE A 22 -5.60 -2.81 -4.18
CA PHE A 22 -5.54 -3.71 -3.03
C PHE A 22 -4.90 -3.03 -1.81
N ILE A 23 -3.77 -2.33 -2.00
CA ILE A 23 -3.11 -1.57 -0.92
C ILE A 23 -4.05 -0.47 -0.40
N TRP A 24 -4.80 0.20 -1.27
CA TRP A 24 -5.77 1.23 -0.87
C TRP A 24 -6.87 0.68 0.03
N ILE A 25 -7.51 -0.42 -0.38
CA ILE A 25 -8.62 -1.03 0.36
C ILE A 25 -8.12 -1.65 1.66
N GLN A 26 -7.02 -2.40 1.62
CA GLN A 26 -6.51 -3.11 2.79
C GLN A 26 -5.80 -2.21 3.81
N SER A 27 -5.38 -1.01 3.42
CA SER A 27 -4.72 -0.08 4.34
C SER A 27 -5.59 0.28 5.55
N ALA A 28 -6.89 0.52 5.36
CA ALA A 28 -7.79 0.90 6.47
C ALA A 28 -8.01 -0.22 7.51
N PRO A 29 -8.40 -1.46 7.13
CA PRO A 29 -8.52 -2.56 8.08
C PRO A 29 -7.17 -2.93 8.71
N PHE A 30 -6.07 -2.81 7.96
CA PHE A 30 -4.72 -3.02 8.51
C PHE A 30 -4.39 -1.98 9.60
N ALA A 31 -4.67 -0.70 9.35
CA ALA A 31 -4.45 0.36 10.32
C ALA A 31 -5.27 0.14 11.60
N LEU A 32 -6.55 -0.23 11.45
CA LEU A 32 -7.42 -0.54 12.58
C LEU A 32 -6.89 -1.72 13.40
N LEU A 33 -6.43 -2.79 12.73
CA LEU A 33 -5.82 -3.95 13.39
C LEU A 33 -4.57 -3.56 14.18
N VAL A 34 -3.68 -2.76 13.57
CA VAL A 34 -2.46 -2.26 14.21
C VAL A 34 -2.82 -1.43 15.45
N ILE A 35 -3.72 -0.46 15.31
CA ILE A 35 -4.16 0.39 16.42
C ILE A 35 -4.77 -0.45 17.54
N ASN A 36 -5.63 -1.42 17.23
CA ASN A 36 -6.22 -2.29 18.26
C ASN A 36 -5.14 -3.10 18.97
N ILE A 37 -4.19 -3.73 18.27
CA ILE A 37 -3.11 -4.47 18.92
C ILE A 37 -2.31 -3.60 19.90
N PHE A 38 -1.97 -2.37 19.51
CA PHE A 38 -1.23 -1.45 20.36
C PHE A 38 -2.08 -0.85 21.48
N THR A 39 -3.39 -0.69 21.27
CA THR A 39 -4.33 -0.10 22.25
C THR A 39 -5.11 -1.12 23.07
N ASN A 40 -4.85 -2.42 22.89
CA ASN A 40 -5.49 -3.50 23.65
C ASN A 40 -5.22 -3.41 25.17
N HIS A 41 -4.13 -2.74 25.58
CA HIS A 41 -3.78 -2.54 27.00
C HIS A 41 -4.23 -1.18 27.54
N LEU A 42 -4.87 -0.35 26.72
CA LEU A 42 -5.32 1.00 27.06
C LEU A 42 -6.82 1.02 27.26
N ASP A 43 -7.26 1.69 28.33
CA ASP A 43 -8.68 1.86 28.65
C ASP A 43 -9.45 2.54 27.50
N GLU A 44 -10.73 2.21 27.34
CA GLU A 44 -11.54 2.66 26.20
C GLU A 44 -11.77 4.19 26.17
N THR A 45 -11.59 4.85 27.30
CA THR A 45 -11.77 6.31 27.49
C THR A 45 -10.49 7.12 27.26
N ASN A 46 -9.38 6.47 26.89
CA ASN A 46 -8.10 7.17 26.73
C ASN A 46 -8.10 8.01 25.44
N TYR A 47 -7.85 9.31 25.58
CA TYR A 47 -7.77 10.28 24.47
C TYR A 47 -6.81 9.84 23.35
N ILE A 48 -5.74 9.13 23.71
CA ILE A 48 -4.74 8.59 22.77
C ILE A 48 -5.37 7.56 21.81
N LYS A 49 -6.25 6.69 22.32
CA LYS A 49 -6.92 5.65 21.52
C LYS A 49 -7.88 6.28 20.53
N GLU A 50 -8.67 7.26 20.98
CA GLU A 50 -9.60 8.00 20.12
C GLU A 50 -8.87 8.77 19.02
N HIS A 51 -7.76 9.45 19.34
CA HIS A 51 -6.94 10.16 18.36
C HIS A 51 -6.34 9.22 17.31
N LEU A 52 -5.87 8.03 17.73
CA LEU A 52 -5.35 7.00 16.82
C LEU A 52 -6.45 6.47 15.88
N LEU A 53 -7.65 6.21 16.39
CA LEU A 53 -8.80 5.78 15.57
C LEU A 53 -9.21 6.84 14.55
N ASN A 54 -9.24 8.12 14.95
CA ASN A 54 -9.48 9.23 14.04
C ASN A 54 -8.37 9.38 12.98
N SER A 55 -7.19 8.82 13.23
CA SER A 55 -6.05 8.86 12.31
C SER A 55 -6.06 7.72 11.27
N VAL A 56 -6.97 6.75 11.38
CA VAL A 56 -7.10 5.60 10.45
C VAL A 56 -7.18 6.03 8.98
N PRO A 57 -7.90 7.09 8.58
CA PRO A 57 -7.95 7.49 7.18
C PRO A 57 -6.59 7.88 6.59
N TYR A 58 -5.69 8.44 7.40
CA TYR A 58 -4.37 8.90 6.95
C TYR A 58 -3.39 7.76 6.66
N PHE A 59 -3.61 6.58 7.25
CA PHE A 59 -2.81 5.39 6.96
C PHE A 59 -2.86 4.97 5.49
N ARG A 60 -3.91 5.34 4.75
CA ARG A 60 -4.01 5.10 3.29
C ARG A 60 -2.85 5.75 2.54
N TYR A 61 -2.54 7.00 2.87
CA TYR A 61 -1.46 7.74 2.24
C TYR A 61 -0.08 7.16 2.62
N LEU A 62 0.10 6.78 3.89
CA LEU A 62 1.32 6.14 4.36
C LEU A 62 1.57 4.80 3.65
N MET A 63 0.55 3.94 3.56
CA MET A 63 0.65 2.64 2.88
C MET A 63 0.88 2.79 1.38
N MET A 64 0.25 3.79 0.74
CA MET A 64 0.51 4.11 -0.66
C MET A 64 1.96 4.55 -0.91
N GLY A 65 2.48 5.45 -0.07
CA GLY A 65 3.85 5.93 -0.16
C GLY A 65 4.86 4.80 0.02
N LEU A 66 4.68 3.96 1.05
CA LEU A 66 5.53 2.79 1.28
C LEU A 66 5.46 1.79 0.13
N GLY A 67 4.27 1.48 -0.37
CA GLY A 67 4.08 0.56 -1.49
C GLY A 67 4.81 1.03 -2.75
N LEU A 68 4.71 2.33 -3.07
CA LEU A 68 5.41 2.91 -4.22
C LEU A 68 6.93 2.87 -4.04
N LEU A 69 7.44 3.29 -2.87
CA LEU A 69 8.88 3.29 -2.57
C LEU A 69 9.47 1.88 -2.62
N LEU A 70 8.78 0.88 -2.08
CA LEU A 70 9.24 -0.51 -2.11
C LEU A 70 9.38 -1.02 -3.55
N VAL A 71 8.39 -0.75 -4.41
CA VAL A 71 8.47 -1.21 -5.79
C VAL A 71 9.53 -0.46 -6.58
N MET A 72 9.63 0.85 -6.42
CA MET A 72 10.71 1.61 -7.06
C MET A 72 12.08 1.14 -6.59
N ARG A 73 12.22 0.74 -5.32
CA ARG A 73 13.50 0.26 -4.77
C ARG A 73 13.89 -1.13 -5.26
N TYR A 74 12.97 -2.10 -5.25
CA TYR A 74 13.29 -3.50 -5.53
C TYR A 74 12.99 -3.93 -6.97
N ARG A 75 12.05 -3.27 -7.64
CA ARG A 75 11.61 -3.59 -9.01
C ARG A 75 11.43 -2.30 -9.83
N PRO A 76 12.51 -1.53 -10.06
CA PRO A 76 12.43 -0.24 -10.77
C PRO A 76 11.92 -0.37 -12.22
N LYS A 77 12.00 -1.57 -12.82
CA LYS A 77 11.46 -1.86 -14.16
C LYS A 77 9.99 -2.30 -14.15
N GLY A 78 9.33 -2.27 -12.98
CA GLY A 78 7.98 -2.80 -12.76
C GLY A 78 7.98 -4.28 -12.35
N LEU A 79 6.83 -4.73 -11.85
CA LEU A 79 6.62 -6.11 -11.39
C LEU A 79 6.74 -7.15 -12.52
N LEU A 80 6.28 -6.81 -13.72
CA LEU A 80 6.39 -7.65 -14.91
C LEU A 80 7.09 -6.87 -16.04
N PRO A 81 8.44 -6.82 -16.00
CA PRO A 81 9.20 -6.12 -17.01
C PRO A 81 9.03 -6.79 -18.38
N GLU A 82 9.07 -5.96 -19.42
CA GLU A 82 8.90 -6.37 -20.81
C GLU A 82 9.98 -7.39 -21.24
N LYS A 83 9.62 -8.34 -22.11
CA LYS A 83 10.62 -9.18 -22.78
C LYS A 83 11.27 -8.35 -23.87
N ILE A 84 12.55 -8.02 -23.70
CA ILE A 84 13.34 -7.40 -24.78
C ILE A 84 13.48 -8.45 -25.88
N ILE A 85 12.70 -8.30 -26.96
CA ILE A 85 12.89 -9.10 -28.17
C ILE A 85 14.18 -8.60 -28.79
N LYS A 86 15.26 -9.33 -28.58
CA LYS A 86 16.56 -9.05 -29.20
C LYS A 86 16.49 -9.62 -30.61
N ASN A 87 16.34 -8.75 -31.61
CA ASN A 87 16.55 -9.09 -33.01
C ASN A 87 18.03 -9.44 -33.25
#